data_AF-A0A673TU89-F1
#
_entry.id   AF-A0A673TU89-F1
#
_cell.length_a   1.000
_cell.length_b   1.000
_cell.length_c   1.000
_cell.angle_alpha   90.00
_cell.angle_beta   90.00
_cell.angle_gamma   90.00
#
_symmetry.space_group_name_H-M   'P 1'
#
loop_
_entity.id
_entity.type
_entity.pdbx_description
1 polymer ?
#
loop_
_entity_poly.entity_id
_entity_poly.type
_entity_poly.pdbx_seq_one_letter_code
_entity_poly.pdbx_strand_id
1 'polypeptide(L)'
;MLLALPPAAPSCPALCTCYSSPPTVSCQANNFSSVPLSLPPNTQRLFLQNNLIRTLRPGTFGPNLLTLWLFSNNLSAIYPGTFRHLQALEELDLGDNRHLRSLEPDTFQGLERLQSLHLYRCQLSSLPSNIFRGLVSLQYLYLQENSLLHLQTPVPQTGHHSAREEGEQKGKELLSSWKTDALETEGITVIAIYCYCH
;
A
#
# COMPACT_ATOMS: atom_id res chain seq x y z
N MET A 1 24.26 41.64 10.68
CA MET A 1 24.05 40.47 9.80
C MET A 1 23.93 39.25 10.70
N LEU A 2 22.71 38.73 10.90
CA LEU A 2 22.51 37.42 11.51
C LEU A 2 22.85 36.37 10.45
N LEU A 3 23.96 35.66 10.62
CA LEU A 3 24.27 34.49 9.81
C LEU A 3 23.29 33.39 10.21
N ALA A 4 22.28 33.14 9.37
CA ALA A 4 21.47 31.94 9.49
C ALA A 4 22.41 30.74 9.38
N LEU A 5 22.43 29.89 10.42
CA LEU A 5 23.10 28.59 10.35
C LEU A 5 22.56 27.84 9.11
N PRO A 6 23.42 27.26 8.27
CA PRO A 6 22.94 26.40 7.20
C PRO A 6 22.06 25.30 7.83
N PRO A 7 20.91 24.95 7.21
CA PRO A 7 20.09 23.87 7.73
C PRO A 7 20.98 22.65 7.89
N ALA A 8 21.03 22.09 9.11
CA ALA A 8 21.82 20.92 9.41
C ALA A 8 21.55 19.86 8.34
N ALA A 9 22.60 19.36 7.69
CA ALA A 9 22.46 18.32 6.68
C ALA A 9 21.57 17.20 7.24
N PRO A 10 20.62 16.64 6.47
CA PRO A 10 19.70 15.63 6.96
C PRO A 10 20.49 14.45 7.55
N SER A 11 20.59 14.43 8.87
CA SER A 11 21.27 13.39 9.63
C SER A 11 20.31 12.24 9.88
N CYS A 12 20.84 11.03 10.07
CA CYS A 12 20.03 9.88 10.44
C CYS A 12 19.12 10.24 11.64
N PRO A 13 17.80 9.96 11.58
CA PRO A 13 16.93 10.29 12.70
C PRO A 13 17.36 9.56 13.98
N ALA A 14 17.12 10.19 15.13
CA ALA A 14 17.35 9.56 16.42
C ALA A 14 16.55 8.23 16.50
N LEU A 15 17.16 7.20 17.10
CA LEU A 15 16.60 5.83 17.20
C LEU A 15 16.51 5.07 15.86
N CYS A 16 17.00 5.64 14.77
CA CYS A 16 17.13 4.95 13.50
C CYS A 16 18.59 4.58 13.21
N THR A 17 18.77 3.57 12.36
CA THR A 17 20.07 3.17 11.81
C THR A 17 20.06 3.42 10.31
N CYS A 18 21.07 4.15 9.82
CA CYS A 18 21.18 4.50 8.40
C CYS A 18 22.38 3.82 7.76
N TYR A 19 22.18 3.28 6.55
CA TYR A 19 23.21 2.63 5.73
C TYR A 19 23.34 3.37 4.41
N SER A 20 24.57 3.50 3.90
CA SER A 20 24.85 4.25 2.67
C SER A 20 24.81 3.38 1.40
N SER A 21 24.91 2.06 1.53
CA SER A 21 25.03 1.13 0.39
C SER A 21 24.32 -0.20 0.67
N PRO A 22 23.05 -0.37 0.30
CA PRO A 22 22.18 0.62 -0.35
C PRO A 22 21.66 1.69 0.64
N PRO A 23 21.31 2.91 0.18
CA PRO A 23 20.71 3.97 1.00
C PRO A 23 19.45 3.52 1.75
N THR A 24 19.61 3.16 3.03
CA THR A 24 18.58 2.50 3.84
C THR A 24 18.45 3.22 5.17
N VAL A 25 17.22 3.49 5.60
CA VAL A 25 16.90 4.04 6.92
C VAL A 25 16.01 3.03 7.64
N SER A 26 16.53 2.46 8.72
CA SER A 26 15.81 1.49 9.54
C SER A 26 15.42 2.12 10.88
N CYS A 27 14.11 2.26 11.11
CA CYS A 27 13.50 2.87 12.28
C CYS A 27 12.51 1.91 12.98
N GLN A 28 12.65 0.61 12.76
CA GLN A 28 11.73 -0.42 13.27
C GLN A 28 11.75 -0.53 14.80
N ALA A 29 10.64 -0.95 15.42
CA ALA A 29 10.57 -1.33 16.85
C ALA A 29 10.99 -0.22 17.85
N ASN A 30 10.67 1.04 17.57
CA ASN A 30 11.08 2.21 18.35
C ASN A 30 9.90 3.07 18.85
N ASN A 31 8.69 2.53 18.88
CA ASN A 31 7.46 3.20 19.37
C ASN A 31 7.16 4.55 18.69
N PHE A 32 7.62 4.75 17.46
CA PHE A 32 7.34 5.99 16.73
C PHE A 32 5.83 6.19 16.56
N SER A 33 5.31 7.32 17.02
CA SER A 33 3.90 7.70 16.83
C SER A 33 3.65 8.40 15.48
N SER A 34 4.72 8.82 14.81
CA SER A 34 4.73 9.44 13.49
C SER A 34 6.05 9.12 12.79
N VAL A 35 6.08 9.23 11.47
CA VAL A 35 7.33 9.12 10.70
C VAL A 35 8.31 10.21 11.15
N PRO A 36 9.61 9.91 11.35
CA PRO A 36 10.61 10.92 11.71
C PRO A 36 10.77 12.00 10.63
N LEU A 37 10.89 13.28 11.04
CA LEU A 37 10.95 14.42 10.12
C LEU A 37 12.29 14.58 9.38
N SER A 38 13.35 13.92 9.85
CA SER A 38 14.74 14.12 9.37
C SER A 38 15.25 12.91 8.58
N LEU A 39 14.52 12.50 7.54
CA LEU A 39 14.98 11.41 6.67
C LEU A 39 16.07 11.92 5.69
N PRO A 40 17.17 11.17 5.50
CA PRO A 40 18.14 11.47 4.45
C PRO A 40 17.48 11.57 3.06
N PRO A 41 17.84 12.56 2.22
CA PRO A 41 17.13 12.87 0.97
C PRO A 41 17.31 11.80 -0.12
N ASN A 42 18.39 11.03 -0.04
CA ASN A 42 18.71 9.93 -0.96
C ASN A 42 18.24 8.56 -0.44
N THR A 43 17.39 8.52 0.59
CA THR A 43 16.84 7.26 1.12
C THR A 43 16.09 6.51 0.02
N GLN A 44 16.47 5.25 -0.20
CA GLN A 44 15.82 4.35 -1.14
C GLN A 44 14.98 3.28 -0.42
N ARG A 45 15.39 2.88 0.79
CA ARG A 45 14.68 1.89 1.59
C ARG A 45 14.36 2.47 2.96
N LEU A 46 13.08 2.49 3.32
CA LEU A 46 12.61 3.02 4.59
C LEU A 46 11.80 1.96 5.34
N PHE A 47 12.30 1.59 6.51
CA PHE A 47 11.72 0.55 7.36
C PHE A 47 11.17 1.17 8.64
N LEU A 48 9.84 1.21 8.75
CA LEU A 48 9.09 1.81 9.85
C LEU A 48 8.14 0.81 10.52
N GLN A 49 8.28 -0.48 10.23
CA GLN A 49 7.47 -1.54 10.82
C GLN A 49 7.61 -1.64 12.35
N ASN A 50 6.61 -2.26 12.99
CA ASN A 50 6.59 -2.48 14.44
C ASN A 50 6.69 -1.16 15.23
N ASN A 51 5.93 -0.14 14.82
CA ASN A 51 5.84 1.15 15.52
C ASN A 51 4.37 1.45 15.86
N LEU A 52 4.10 2.69 16.29
CA LEU A 52 2.76 3.14 16.72
C LEU A 52 2.24 4.26 15.80
N ILE A 53 2.70 4.28 14.54
CA ILE A 53 2.37 5.36 13.59
C ILE A 53 0.88 5.31 13.29
N ARG A 54 0.20 6.45 13.44
CA ARG A 54 -1.26 6.54 13.28
C ARG A 54 -1.72 7.12 11.95
N THR A 55 -0.92 8.01 11.39
CA THR A 55 -1.30 8.76 10.19
C THR A 55 -0.10 9.01 9.29
N LEU A 56 -0.31 8.94 7.97
CA LEU A 56 0.69 9.32 6.97
C LEU A 56 0.26 10.59 6.24
N ARG A 57 1.19 11.52 6.01
CA ARG A 57 0.91 12.83 5.41
C ARG A 57 1.77 13.09 4.17
N PRO A 58 1.30 13.92 3.22
CA PRO A 58 2.13 14.41 2.11
C PRO A 58 3.41 15.08 2.58
N GLY A 59 4.48 14.94 1.79
CA GLY A 59 5.80 15.51 2.09
C GLY A 59 6.62 14.76 3.15
N THR A 60 6.08 13.68 3.72
CA THR A 60 6.78 12.87 4.73
C THR A 60 7.85 11.96 4.11
N PHE A 61 7.68 11.57 2.84
CA PHE A 61 8.52 10.60 2.14
C PHE A 61 9.27 11.25 0.97
N GLY A 62 10.53 10.84 0.76
CA GLY A 62 11.34 11.31 -0.35
C GLY A 62 11.03 10.60 -1.68
N PRO A 63 11.19 11.26 -2.84
CA PRO A 63 10.80 10.71 -4.14
C PRO A 63 11.66 9.52 -4.61
N ASN A 64 12.83 9.30 -4.00
CA ASN A 64 13.78 8.24 -4.36
C ASN A 64 13.48 6.89 -3.71
N LEU A 65 12.40 6.77 -2.92
CA LEU A 65 12.05 5.53 -2.26
C LEU A 65 11.70 4.45 -3.28
N LEU A 66 12.32 3.29 -3.11
CA LEU A 66 12.07 2.04 -3.83
C LEU A 66 11.27 1.07 -2.95
N THR A 67 11.56 1.03 -1.64
CA THR A 67 10.92 0.13 -0.67
C THR A 67 10.45 0.90 0.55
N LEU A 68 9.17 0.76 0.89
CA LEU A 68 8.57 1.36 2.08
C LEU A 68 7.81 0.33 2.90
N TRP A 69 8.29 0.05 4.11
CA TRP A 69 7.65 -0.86 5.05
C TRP A 69 7.04 -0.11 6.22
N LEU A 70 5.73 -0.26 6.38
CA LEU A 70 4.89 0.35 7.41
C LEU A 70 4.02 -0.69 8.11
N PHE A 71 4.29 -1.98 7.91
CA PHE A 71 3.48 -3.05 8.48
C PHE A 71 3.57 -3.10 10.01
N SER A 72 2.56 -3.68 10.65
CA SER A 72 2.45 -3.77 12.12
C SER A 72 2.61 -2.39 12.78
N ASN A 73 1.82 -1.43 12.30
CA ASN A 73 1.65 -0.10 12.89
C ASN A 73 0.20 0.08 13.38
N ASN A 74 -0.16 1.31 13.74
CA ASN A 74 -1.51 1.66 14.17
C ASN A 74 -2.19 2.63 13.19
N LEU A 75 -1.96 2.45 11.88
CA LEU A 75 -2.46 3.37 10.87
C LEU A 75 -3.99 3.38 10.86
N SER A 76 -4.55 4.58 10.93
CA SER A 76 -5.98 4.86 10.89
C SER A 76 -6.36 5.78 9.72
N ALA A 77 -5.39 6.51 9.17
CA ALA A 77 -5.60 7.38 8.02
C ALA A 77 -4.33 7.55 7.20
N ILE A 78 -4.48 7.55 5.87
CA ILE A 78 -3.47 7.96 4.90
C ILE A 78 -4.04 9.18 4.21
N TYR A 79 -3.42 10.34 4.39
CA TYR A 79 -3.94 11.59 3.83
C TYR A 79 -3.74 11.64 2.30
N PRO A 80 -4.65 12.29 1.55
CA PRO A 80 -4.55 12.38 0.09
C PRO A 80 -3.21 12.91 -0.39
N GLY A 81 -2.64 12.28 -1.41
CA GLY A 81 -1.35 12.67 -1.98
C GLY A 81 -0.11 12.22 -1.20
N THR A 82 -0.25 11.45 -0.12
CA THR A 82 0.89 10.95 0.68
C THR A 82 1.94 10.22 -0.17
N PHE A 83 1.50 9.40 -1.13
CA PHE A 83 2.38 8.59 -1.96
C PHE A 83 2.58 9.14 -3.39
N ARG A 84 1.92 10.25 -3.74
CA ARG A 84 1.78 10.72 -5.13
C ARG A 84 3.10 10.97 -5.87
N HIS A 85 4.15 11.33 -5.14
CA HIS A 85 5.47 11.64 -5.71
C HIS A 85 6.43 10.45 -5.69
N LEU A 86 6.03 9.28 -5.18
CA LEU A 86 6.88 8.09 -5.05
C LEU A 86 6.88 7.26 -6.34
N GLN A 87 7.20 7.91 -7.47
CA GLN A 87 7.16 7.29 -8.80
C GLN A 87 8.19 6.16 -8.97
N ALA A 88 9.22 6.14 -8.12
CA ALA A 88 10.25 5.10 -8.09
C ALA A 88 9.87 3.90 -7.21
N LEU A 89 8.78 3.96 -6.45
CA LEU A 89 8.44 2.94 -5.46
C LEU A 89 8.05 1.62 -6.14
N GLU A 90 8.72 0.54 -5.74
CA GLU A 90 8.53 -0.81 -6.27
C GLU A 90 7.80 -1.70 -5.25
N GLU A 91 7.95 -1.43 -3.96
CA GLU A 91 7.32 -2.19 -2.88
C GLU A 91 6.75 -1.30 -1.78
N LEU A 92 5.47 -1.52 -1.46
CA LEU A 92 4.75 -0.86 -0.38
C LEU A 92 4.08 -1.90 0.52
N ASP A 93 4.51 -1.96 1.79
CA ASP A 93 3.88 -2.81 2.80
C ASP A 93 3.15 -2.00 3.86
N LEU A 94 1.82 -2.08 3.84
CA LEU A 94 0.89 -1.48 4.80
C LEU A 94 0.19 -2.53 5.68
N GLY A 95 0.63 -3.78 5.64
CA GLY A 95 -0.04 -4.90 6.30
C GLY A 95 -0.14 -4.77 7.83
N ASP A 96 -1.07 -5.51 8.43
CA ASP A 96 -1.28 -5.51 9.88
C ASP A 96 -1.50 -4.10 10.48
N ASN A 97 -2.20 -3.23 9.75
CA ASN A 97 -2.70 -1.95 10.22
C ASN A 97 -4.21 -2.02 10.45
N ARG A 98 -4.61 -2.70 11.53
CA ARG A 98 -6.00 -3.07 11.81
C ARG A 98 -6.98 -1.91 11.95
N HIS A 99 -6.51 -0.67 12.12
CA HIS A 99 -7.36 0.51 12.25
C HIS A 99 -7.61 1.25 10.93
N LEU A 100 -7.02 0.79 9.82
CA LEU A 100 -7.10 1.50 8.54
C LEU A 100 -8.50 1.45 7.94
N ARG A 101 -9.13 0.26 7.87
CA ARG A 101 -10.56 -0.01 7.54
C ARG A 101 -11.09 0.45 6.17
N SER A 102 -10.56 1.51 5.60
CA SER A 102 -10.92 2.09 4.31
C SER A 102 -9.71 2.77 3.68
N LEU A 103 -9.72 2.87 2.36
CA LEU A 103 -8.75 3.61 1.57
C LEU A 103 -9.47 4.61 0.68
N GLU A 104 -8.90 5.80 0.52
CA GLU A 104 -9.43 6.79 -0.42
C GLU A 104 -9.09 6.38 -1.86
N PRO A 105 -9.96 6.68 -2.85
CA PRO A 105 -9.82 6.24 -4.24
C PRO A 105 -8.48 6.58 -4.92
N ASP A 106 -7.80 7.63 -4.46
CA ASP A 106 -6.55 8.14 -5.02
C ASP A 106 -5.31 7.81 -4.16
N THR A 107 -5.46 6.95 -3.15
CA THR A 107 -4.38 6.64 -2.19
C THR A 107 -3.08 6.22 -2.88
N PHE A 108 -3.16 5.37 -3.90
CA PHE A 108 -2.00 4.83 -4.63
C PHE A 108 -1.71 5.54 -5.96
N GLN A 109 -2.36 6.67 -6.23
CA GLN A 109 -2.15 7.41 -7.47
C GLN A 109 -0.69 7.83 -7.60
N GLY A 110 -0.08 7.60 -8.77
CA GLY A 110 1.30 7.98 -9.10
C GLY A 110 2.35 6.89 -8.84
N LEU A 111 1.95 5.73 -8.30
CA LEU A 111 2.84 4.60 -8.02
C LEU A 111 3.01 3.69 -9.27
N GLU A 112 3.45 4.27 -10.38
CA GLU A 112 3.51 3.59 -11.69
C GLU A 112 4.47 2.39 -11.74
N ARG A 113 5.52 2.41 -10.90
CA ARG A 113 6.53 1.34 -10.81
C ARG A 113 6.25 0.32 -9.70
N LEU A 114 5.15 0.44 -8.98
CA LEU A 114 4.83 -0.45 -7.86
C LEU A 114 4.60 -1.86 -8.38
N GLN A 115 5.36 -2.82 -7.86
CA GLN A 115 5.29 -4.23 -8.24
C GLN A 115 4.61 -5.07 -7.17
N SER A 116 4.80 -4.71 -5.89
CA SER A 116 4.20 -5.41 -4.76
C SER A 116 3.48 -4.46 -3.81
N LEU A 117 2.20 -4.74 -3.57
CA LEU A 117 1.36 -4.01 -2.63
C LEU A 117 0.80 -4.96 -1.57
N HIS A 118 1.15 -4.71 -0.31
CA HIS A 118 0.68 -5.51 0.81
C HIS A 118 -0.33 -4.74 1.66
N LEU A 119 -1.54 -5.28 1.74
CA LEU A 119 -2.69 -4.73 2.46
C LEU A 119 -3.36 -5.77 3.36
N TYR A 120 -2.65 -6.83 3.73
CA TYR A 120 -3.18 -7.90 4.58
C TYR A 120 -3.51 -7.41 5.99
N ARG A 121 -4.48 -8.02 6.66
CA ARG A 121 -4.85 -7.71 8.07
C ARG A 121 -5.14 -6.21 8.34
N CYS A 122 -5.72 -5.49 7.38
CA CYS A 122 -6.04 -4.06 7.51
C CYS A 122 -7.51 -3.78 7.91
N GLN A 123 -8.31 -4.82 8.16
CA GLN A 123 -9.75 -4.73 8.41
C GLN A 123 -10.54 -4.00 7.31
N LEU A 124 -10.05 -4.04 6.07
CA LEU A 124 -10.73 -3.40 4.94
C LEU A 124 -12.06 -4.12 4.67
N SER A 125 -13.16 -3.38 4.65
CA SER A 125 -14.51 -3.93 4.33
C SER A 125 -14.86 -3.80 2.86
N SER A 126 -14.25 -2.84 2.17
CA SER A 126 -14.39 -2.59 0.74
C SER A 126 -13.15 -1.91 0.19
N LEU A 127 -13.01 -1.93 -1.13
CA LEU A 127 -12.00 -1.19 -1.88
C LEU A 127 -12.70 -0.33 -2.95
N PRO A 128 -12.32 0.94 -3.13
CA PRO A 128 -12.82 1.74 -4.25
C PRO A 128 -12.49 1.09 -5.59
N SER A 129 -13.40 1.17 -6.56
CA SER A 129 -13.25 0.52 -7.88
C SER A 129 -12.02 0.99 -8.67
N ASN A 130 -11.53 2.20 -8.40
CA ASN A 130 -10.40 2.82 -9.07
C ASN A 130 -9.12 2.86 -8.21
N ILE A 131 -9.09 2.18 -7.06
CA ILE A 131 -7.97 2.25 -6.11
C ILE A 131 -6.63 1.79 -6.71
N PHE A 132 -6.67 0.89 -7.69
CA PHE A 132 -5.49 0.35 -8.38
C PHE A 132 -5.22 0.99 -9.74
N ARG A 133 -5.97 2.04 -10.11
CA ARG A 133 -5.82 2.71 -11.40
C ARG A 133 -4.41 3.31 -11.54
N GLY A 134 -3.75 3.03 -12.65
CA GLY A 134 -2.39 3.54 -12.93
C GLY A 134 -1.26 2.75 -12.25
N LEU A 135 -1.54 1.68 -11.51
CA LEU A 135 -0.53 0.75 -10.99
C LEU A 135 -0.06 -0.22 -12.09
N VAL A 136 0.49 0.33 -13.17
CA VAL A 136 0.74 -0.40 -14.42
C VAL A 136 1.79 -1.52 -14.32
N SER A 137 2.59 -1.50 -13.25
CA SER A 137 3.66 -2.47 -13.01
C SER A 137 3.31 -3.51 -11.92
N LEU A 138 2.09 -3.46 -11.37
CA LEU A 138 1.71 -4.27 -10.21
C LEU A 138 1.63 -5.75 -10.58
N GLN A 139 2.35 -6.58 -9.83
CA GLN A 139 2.44 -8.03 -10.03
C GLN A 139 1.83 -8.79 -8.86
N TYR A 140 2.04 -8.29 -7.63
CA TYR A 140 1.63 -8.96 -6.41
C TYR A 140 0.74 -8.05 -5.56
N LEU A 141 -0.43 -8.57 -5.20
CA LEU A 141 -1.39 -7.89 -4.34
C LEU A 141 -1.83 -8.83 -3.20
N TYR A 142 -1.52 -8.44 -1.97
CA TYR A 142 -1.82 -9.23 -0.78
C TYR A 142 -2.97 -8.59 0.00
N LEU A 143 -4.13 -9.25 0.02
CA LEU A 143 -5.35 -8.75 0.66
C LEU A 143 -5.93 -9.74 1.68
N GLN A 144 -5.20 -10.82 1.99
CA GLN A 144 -5.63 -11.82 2.97
C GLN A 144 -5.96 -11.21 4.34
N GLU A 145 -6.91 -11.83 5.05
CA GLU A 145 -7.32 -11.44 6.41
C GLU A 145 -7.87 -10.00 6.51
N ASN A 146 -8.50 -9.53 5.43
CA ASN A 146 -9.42 -8.40 5.48
C ASN A 146 -10.88 -8.89 5.61
N SER A 147 -11.83 -7.96 5.63
CA SER A 147 -13.27 -8.22 5.69
C SER A 147 -13.94 -7.89 4.36
N LEU A 148 -13.22 -8.11 3.25
CA LEU A 148 -13.70 -7.81 1.90
C LEU A 148 -14.77 -8.82 1.50
N LEU A 149 -15.96 -8.31 1.16
CA LEU A 149 -17.04 -9.15 0.66
C LEU A 149 -16.86 -9.48 -0.82
N HIS A 150 -16.34 -8.55 -1.62
CA HIS A 150 -16.07 -8.73 -3.05
C HIS A 150 -14.91 -7.82 -3.47
N LEU A 151 -14.11 -8.27 -4.44
CA LEU A 151 -13.25 -7.37 -5.20
C LEU A 151 -14.06 -6.84 -6.37
N GLN A 152 -14.33 -5.53 -6.38
CA GLN A 152 -14.94 -4.89 -7.53
C GLN A 152 -13.93 -4.92 -8.68
N THR A 153 -14.20 -5.69 -9.72
CA THR A 153 -13.45 -5.57 -10.97
C THR A 153 -13.84 -4.25 -11.64
N PRO A 154 -12.90 -3.55 -12.30
CA PRO A 154 -13.27 -2.44 -13.17
C PRO A 154 -14.23 -2.97 -14.22
N VAL A 155 -15.51 -2.61 -14.13
CA VAL A 155 -16.50 -2.96 -15.15
C VAL A 155 -16.05 -2.29 -16.45
N PRO A 156 -15.75 -3.05 -17.52
CA PRO A 156 -15.56 -2.44 -18.83
C PRO A 156 -16.90 -1.79 -19.20
N GLN A 157 -16.91 -0.47 -19.36
CA GLN A 157 -18.07 0.22 -19.94
C GLN A 157 -18.12 -0.11 -21.43
N THR A 158 -18.60 -1.31 -21.77
CA THR A 158 -18.96 -1.69 -23.13
C THR A 158 -20.45 -1.98 -23.17
N GLY A 159 -21.14 -1.30 -24.10
CA GLY A 159 -22.57 -1.11 -24.12
C GLY A 159 -23.43 -2.37 -24.26
N HIS A 160 -24.73 -2.13 -24.08
CA HIS A 160 -25.86 -3.01 -24.33
C HIS A 160 -25.60 -4.15 -25.32
N HIS A 161 -25.44 -5.39 -24.84
CA HIS A 161 -25.97 -6.57 -25.52
C HIS A 161 -26.28 -7.67 -24.48
N SER A 162 -27.52 -8.15 -24.54
CA SER A 162 -28.13 -9.21 -23.73
C SER A 162 -27.36 -10.53 -23.82
N ALA A 163 -26.96 -11.10 -22.70
CA ALA A 163 -26.52 -12.49 -22.62
C ALA A 163 -27.22 -13.23 -21.46
N ARG A 164 -28.14 -14.08 -21.91
CA ARG A 164 -28.85 -15.21 -21.31
C ARG A 164 -28.17 -15.87 -20.09
N GLU A 165 -28.92 -15.96 -18.98
CA GLU A 165 -28.60 -16.82 -17.83
C GLU A 165 -28.76 -18.29 -18.22
N GLU A 166 -27.69 -19.08 -18.08
CA GLU A 166 -27.77 -20.54 -17.93
C GLU A 166 -27.26 -20.90 -16.54
N GLY A 167 -28.15 -21.49 -15.74
CA GLY A 167 -27.84 -21.95 -14.40
C GLY A 167 -27.10 -23.28 -14.41
N GLU A 168 -26.22 -23.46 -13.43
CA GLU A 168 -25.74 -24.78 -13.04
C GLU A 168 -25.63 -24.88 -11.52
N GLN A 169 -26.57 -25.60 -10.92
CA GLN A 169 -26.60 -25.98 -9.51
C GLN A 169 -25.79 -27.27 -9.35
N LYS A 170 -24.67 -27.25 -8.60
CA LYS A 170 -24.11 -28.47 -7.97
C LYS A 170 -23.05 -28.15 -6.90
N GLY A 171 -23.20 -28.78 -5.74
CA GLY A 171 -22.09 -29.04 -4.81
C GLY A 171 -21.99 -28.12 -3.59
N LYS A 172 -22.63 -28.53 -2.48
CA LYS A 172 -22.27 -28.05 -1.15
C LYS A 172 -20.94 -28.69 -0.74
N GLU A 173 -19.85 -27.95 -0.87
CA GLU A 173 -18.59 -28.23 -0.17
C GLU A 173 -18.10 -26.92 0.46
N LEU A 174 -18.43 -26.76 1.74
CA LEU A 174 -17.90 -25.72 2.60
C LEU A 174 -16.49 -26.13 3.02
N LEU A 175 -15.45 -25.48 2.48
CA LEU A 175 -14.11 -25.36 3.07
C LEU A 175 -13.38 -24.22 2.30
N SER A 176 -12.84 -23.26 3.04
CA SER A 176 -12.18 -22.02 2.57
C SER A 176 -11.36 -22.19 1.28
N SER A 177 -11.87 -21.66 0.17
CA SER A 177 -11.17 -21.69 -1.11
C SER A 177 -10.23 -20.50 -1.20
N TRP A 178 -8.92 -20.75 -1.12
CA TRP A 178 -7.91 -19.80 -1.58
C TRP A 178 -8.15 -19.58 -3.06
N LYS A 179 -8.51 -18.36 -3.46
CA LYS A 179 -8.64 -18.04 -4.89
C LYS A 179 -7.58 -17.01 -5.25
N THR A 180 -6.61 -17.46 -6.03
CA THR A 180 -5.74 -16.59 -6.80
C THR A 180 -6.58 -16.10 -7.99
N ASP A 181 -7.38 -15.05 -7.80
CA ASP A 181 -8.02 -14.44 -8.95
C ASP A 181 -7.02 -13.47 -9.59
N ALA A 182 -6.77 -13.68 -10.88
CA ALA A 182 -6.19 -12.67 -11.72
C ALA A 182 -7.17 -11.49 -11.74
N LEU A 183 -6.87 -10.41 -11.03
CA LEU A 183 -7.57 -9.16 -11.28
C LEU A 183 -6.99 -8.60 -12.58
N GLU A 184 -7.81 -8.58 -13.62
CA GLU A 184 -7.50 -7.83 -14.84
C GLU A 184 -7.85 -6.35 -14.59
N THR A 185 -6.82 -5.55 -14.33
CA THR A 185 -6.95 -4.09 -14.31
C THR A 185 -6.19 -3.53 -15.50
N GLU A 186 -6.90 -2.94 -16.47
CA GLU A 186 -6.30 -2.29 -17.64
C GLU A 186 -5.35 -3.21 -18.46
N GLY A 187 -5.62 -4.52 -18.53
CA GLY A 187 -4.82 -5.49 -19.28
C GLY A 187 -3.64 -6.09 -18.52
N ILE A 188 -3.54 -5.87 -17.21
CA ILE A 188 -2.50 -6.43 -16.34
C ILE A 188 -3.11 -7.53 -15.47
N THR A 189 -2.50 -8.72 -15.50
CA THR A 189 -2.83 -9.82 -14.59
C THR A 189 -2.17 -9.57 -13.24
N VAL A 190 -2.93 -9.11 -12.26
CA VAL A 190 -2.44 -8.99 -10.87
C VAL A 190 -2.70 -10.31 -10.14
N ILE A 191 -1.66 -10.89 -9.52
CA ILE A 191 -1.84 -12.03 -8.61
C ILE A 191 -2.40 -11.47 -7.30
N ALA A 192 -3.73 -11.47 -7.16
CA ALA A 192 -4.39 -11.11 -5.92
C ALA A 192 -4.54 -12.34 -5.03
N ILE A 193 -3.96 -12.29 -3.84
CA ILE A 193 -4.14 -13.32 -2.80
C ILE A 193 -5.14 -12.78 -1.78
N TYR A 194 -6.36 -13.31 -1.80
CA TYR A 194 -7.41 -12.93 -0.86
C TYR A 194 -8.31 -14.13 -0.53
N CYS A 195 -9.00 -14.05 0.61
CA CYS A 195 -10.00 -15.03 1.03
C CYS A 195 -11.38 -14.37 0.96
N TYR A 196 -12.36 -15.06 0.37
CA TYR A 196 -13.76 -14.76 0.64
C TYR A 196 -14.12 -15.26 2.04
N CYS A 197 -14.75 -14.40 2.85
CA CYS A 197 -15.62 -14.87 3.91
C CYS A 197 -17.03 -14.96 3.33
N HIS A 198 -17.64 -16.15 3.45
CA HIS A 198 -19.02 -16.44 3.06
C HIS A 198 -20.05 -15.52 3.74
#